data_AF-A0A850M8W6-F1
#
_entry.id   AF-A0A850M8W6-F1
#
_cell.length_a   1.000
_cell.length_b   1.000
_cell.length_c   1.000
_cell.angle_alpha   90.00
_cell.angle_beta   90.00
_cell.angle_gamma   90.00
#
_symmetry.space_group_name_H-M   'P 1'
#
loop_
_entity.id
_entity.type
_entity.pdbx_description
1 polymer ?
#
loop_
_entity_poly.entity_id
_entity_poly.type
_entity_poly.pdbx_seq_one_letter_code
_entity_poly.pdbx_strand_id
1 'polypeptide(L)'
;MDDENPFNICTWDVNADCDSCYVKEKLNCKFDRKFLAGFITYVIPFFFCSIFGMIYTAIVTGIWWLLIGYGIFLVLFFTVIEMRILCRHCPYYAKEGKTIHCHANEGLPRLWKYDPTPLSRVEKLAFLACLGFLGFFPIFTEIYGIWYISMNYAIYGFYALLGLIGIAVASLITVLAWLSNLQIFYCPSCINFSCPLNRVPEDDVNAYLEKNPIMKDAWEKYGYRLKK
;
A
#
# COMPACT_ATOMS: atom_id res chain seq x y z
N MET A 1 -18.24 -5.88 26.62
CA MET A 1 -16.90 -5.34 26.35
C MET A 1 -16.24 -6.37 25.46
N ASP A 2 -16.43 -6.22 24.16
CA ASP A 2 -15.62 -6.98 23.20
C ASP A 2 -14.19 -6.50 23.39
N ASP A 3 -13.29 -7.43 23.68
CA ASP A 3 -11.87 -7.14 23.81
C ASP A 3 -11.37 -6.72 22.42
N GLU A 4 -11.24 -5.41 22.18
CA GLU A 4 -10.75 -4.86 20.92
C GLU A 4 -9.31 -5.32 20.60
N ASN A 5 -8.60 -5.86 21.58
CA ASN A 5 -7.22 -6.34 21.47
C ASN A 5 -7.09 -7.82 21.94
N PRO A 6 -7.76 -8.78 21.27
CA PRO A 6 -7.80 -10.17 21.76
C PRO A 6 -6.42 -10.87 21.75
N PHE A 7 -5.44 -10.28 21.06
CA PHE A 7 -4.08 -10.80 20.94
C PHE A 7 -3.08 -10.10 21.84
N ASN A 8 -3.53 -9.16 22.69
CA ASN A 8 -2.70 -8.36 23.60
C ASN A 8 -1.49 -7.72 22.89
N ILE A 9 -1.72 -7.18 21.69
CA ILE A 9 -0.69 -6.52 20.88
C ILE A 9 -0.56 -5.08 21.34
N CYS A 10 0.69 -4.63 21.48
CA CYS A 10 1.01 -3.29 21.99
C CYS A 10 0.37 -2.15 21.16
N THR A 11 0.27 -2.33 19.84
CA THR A 11 -0.42 -1.39 18.93
C THR A 11 -1.85 -1.03 19.39
N TRP A 12 -2.56 -1.98 20.00
CA TRP A 12 -3.95 -1.81 20.43
C TRP A 12 -4.14 -1.66 21.94
N ASP A 13 -3.06 -1.77 22.72
CA ASP A 13 -3.13 -1.55 24.16
C ASP A 13 -3.23 -0.05 24.49
N VAL A 14 -4.36 0.38 25.05
CA VAL A 14 -4.64 1.79 25.39
C VAL A 14 -3.74 2.30 26.51
N ASN A 15 -3.29 1.43 27.40
CA ASN A 15 -2.45 1.77 28.55
C ASN A 15 -0.95 1.64 28.24
N ALA A 16 -0.60 0.94 27.15
CA ALA A 16 0.76 0.92 26.65
C ALA A 16 1.08 2.28 26.00
N ASP A 17 1.73 3.13 26.78
CA ASP A 17 2.42 4.30 26.26
C ASP A 17 3.49 3.78 25.27
N CYS A 18 3.61 4.34 24.06
CA CYS A 18 4.69 3.90 23.17
C CYS A 18 6.09 4.17 23.78
N ASP A 19 6.17 5.01 24.82
CA ASP A 19 7.33 5.15 25.71
C ASP A 19 7.66 3.87 26.49
N SER A 20 6.64 3.15 26.99
CA SER A 20 6.80 1.82 27.61
C SER A 20 7.13 0.71 26.59
N CYS A 21 6.93 1.00 25.29
CA CYS A 21 7.29 0.14 24.17
C CYS A 21 8.74 0.34 23.68
N TYR A 22 9.55 1.21 24.30
CA TYR A 22 10.98 1.50 24.01
C TYR A 22 11.31 1.96 22.58
N VAL A 23 10.39 1.83 21.62
CA VAL A 23 10.56 2.28 20.24
C VAL A 23 10.02 3.71 20.10
N LYS A 24 10.64 4.61 20.86
CA LYS A 24 10.33 6.04 20.94
C LYS A 24 10.30 6.68 19.55
N GLU A 25 9.14 7.18 19.10
CA GLU A 25 8.90 7.95 17.86
C GLU A 25 9.40 7.34 16.52
N LYS A 26 10.11 6.21 16.56
CA LYS A 26 10.71 5.57 15.39
C LYS A 26 9.72 4.71 14.62
N LEU A 27 8.71 4.16 15.30
CA LEU A 27 7.68 3.32 14.71
C LEU A 27 6.31 3.97 14.83
N ASN A 28 5.52 3.84 13.78
CA ASN A 28 4.11 4.20 13.75
C ASN A 28 3.27 3.10 14.43
N CYS A 29 3.52 2.91 15.73
CA CYS A 29 2.91 1.91 16.60
C CYS A 29 1.42 2.17 16.88
N LYS A 30 1.00 3.43 16.88
CA LYS A 30 -0.38 3.87 17.14
C LYS A 30 -0.98 4.55 15.92
N PHE A 31 -2.29 4.37 15.77
CA PHE A 31 -3.05 5.03 14.72
C PHE A 31 -3.02 6.55 14.91
N ASP A 32 -2.74 7.28 13.83
CA ASP A 32 -2.71 8.73 13.77
C ASP A 32 -3.37 9.18 12.47
N ARG A 33 -4.43 9.99 12.61
CA ARG A 33 -5.18 10.54 11.48
C ARG A 33 -4.35 11.52 10.65
N LYS A 34 -3.40 12.23 11.24
CA LYS A 34 -2.51 13.14 10.48
C LYS A 34 -1.60 12.34 9.56
N PHE A 35 -1.09 11.21 10.04
CA PHE A 35 -0.28 10.31 9.25
C PHE A 35 -1.09 9.66 8.11
N LEU A 36 -2.33 9.23 8.38
CA LEU A 36 -3.27 8.78 7.34
C LEU A 36 -3.57 9.88 6.31
N ALA A 37 -3.84 11.10 6.75
CA ALA A 37 -4.10 12.23 5.84
C ALA A 37 -2.89 12.54 4.95
N GLY A 38 -1.67 12.47 5.51
CA GLY A 38 -0.42 12.57 4.75
C GLY A 38 -0.34 11.49 3.68
N PHE A 39 -0.62 10.24 4.02
CA PHE A 39 -0.57 9.12 3.07
C PHE A 39 -1.53 9.35 1.90
N ILE A 40 -2.79 9.69 2.20
CA ILE A 40 -3.83 9.98 1.22
C ILE A 40 -3.44 11.15 0.32
N THR A 41 -2.82 12.20 0.88
CA THR A 41 -2.40 13.39 0.13
C THR A 41 -1.42 13.06 -0.99
N TYR A 42 -0.52 12.09 -0.79
CA TYR A 42 0.41 11.66 -1.83
C TYR A 42 -0.16 10.61 -2.79
N VAL A 43 -1.14 9.83 -2.35
CA VAL A 43 -1.80 8.79 -3.17
C VAL A 43 -2.79 9.40 -4.18
N ILE A 44 -3.53 10.43 -3.79
CA ILE A 44 -4.61 11.01 -4.63
C ILE A 44 -4.08 11.55 -5.97
N PRO A 45 -3.00 12.35 -6.02
CA PRO A 45 -2.49 12.88 -7.29
C PRO A 45 -2.16 11.78 -8.29
N PHE A 46 -1.57 10.67 -7.83
CA PHE A 46 -1.28 9.53 -8.67
C PHE A 46 -2.54 8.92 -9.30
N PHE A 47 -3.56 8.62 -8.49
CA PHE A 47 -4.81 8.06 -9.02
C PHE A 47 -5.54 9.05 -9.92
N PHE A 48 -5.51 10.34 -9.59
CA PHE A 48 -6.15 11.38 -10.39
C PHE A 48 -5.53 11.46 -11.79
N CYS A 49 -4.21 11.61 -11.88
CA CYS A 49 -3.50 11.67 -13.16
C CYS A 49 -3.69 10.39 -13.97
N SER A 50 -3.52 9.23 -13.32
CA SER A 50 -3.63 7.91 -13.96
C SER A 50 -5.02 7.64 -14.53
N ILE A 51 -6.06 7.86 -13.74
CA ILE A 51 -7.44 7.63 -14.18
C ILE A 51 -7.80 8.63 -15.29
N PHE A 52 -7.39 9.89 -15.16
CA PHE A 52 -7.63 10.90 -16.17
C PHE A 52 -6.96 10.55 -17.51
N GLY A 53 -5.69 10.13 -17.49
CA GLY A 53 -4.97 9.68 -18.68
C GLY A 53 -5.59 8.44 -19.31
N MET A 54 -6.01 7.46 -18.51
CA MET A 54 -6.71 6.28 -19.00
C MET A 54 -8.08 6.60 -19.63
N ILE A 55 -8.84 7.53 -19.05
CA ILE A 55 -10.11 8.01 -19.64
C ILE A 55 -9.83 8.69 -20.97
N TYR A 56 -8.82 9.56 -21.03
CA TYR A 56 -8.43 10.22 -22.27
C TYR A 56 -8.07 9.20 -23.36
N THR A 57 -7.22 8.22 -23.03
CA THR A 57 -6.87 7.12 -23.94
C THR A 57 -8.11 6.35 -24.38
N ALA A 58 -9.03 6.03 -23.47
CA ALA A 58 -10.25 5.31 -23.82
C ALA A 58 -11.14 6.11 -24.77
N ILE A 59 -11.23 7.43 -24.62
CA ILE A 59 -12.00 8.32 -25.51
C ILE A 59 -11.41 8.32 -26.92
N VAL A 60 -10.10 8.50 -27.06
CA VAL A 60 -9.47 8.59 -28.40
C VAL A 60 -9.37 7.24 -29.10
N THR A 61 -9.22 6.14 -28.36
CA THR A 61 -9.05 4.81 -28.95
C THR A 61 -10.35 4.01 -29.05
N GLY A 62 -11.38 4.37 -28.29
CA GLY A 62 -12.59 3.56 -28.08
C GLY A 62 -12.39 2.34 -27.17
N ILE A 63 -11.18 2.15 -26.60
CA ILE A 63 -10.81 0.95 -25.86
C ILE A 63 -11.09 1.11 -24.36
N TRP A 64 -12.35 0.98 -23.97
CA TRP A 64 -12.80 1.14 -22.58
C TRP A 64 -12.41 -0.01 -21.65
N TRP A 65 -12.15 -1.20 -22.18
CA TRP A 65 -11.90 -2.39 -21.35
C TRP A 65 -10.61 -2.29 -20.52
N LEU A 66 -9.63 -1.48 -20.94
CA LEU A 66 -8.41 -1.21 -20.16
C LEU A 66 -8.75 -0.47 -18.86
N LEU A 67 -9.59 0.58 -18.94
CA LEU A 67 -10.04 1.33 -17.78
C LEU A 67 -10.93 0.48 -16.87
N ILE A 68 -11.89 -0.26 -17.45
CA ILE A 68 -12.79 -1.13 -16.68
C ILE A 68 -12.00 -2.24 -15.97
N GLY A 69 -11.07 -2.89 -16.67
CA GLY A 69 -10.21 -3.93 -16.11
C GLY A 69 -9.34 -3.41 -14.98
N TYR A 70 -8.77 -2.20 -15.13
CA TYR A 70 -8.03 -1.55 -14.06
C TYR A 70 -8.92 -1.20 -12.87
N GLY A 71 -10.14 -0.70 -13.09
CA GLY A 71 -11.12 -0.44 -12.03
C GLY A 71 -11.48 -1.70 -11.24
N ILE A 72 -11.73 -2.82 -11.92
CA ILE A 72 -11.96 -4.12 -11.28
C ILE A 72 -10.73 -4.54 -10.48
N PHE A 73 -9.53 -4.40 -11.05
CA PHE A 73 -8.29 -4.68 -10.36
C PHE A 73 -8.14 -3.84 -9.09
N LEU A 74 -8.40 -2.53 -9.12
CA LEU A 74 -8.31 -1.66 -7.94
C LEU A 74 -9.20 -2.15 -6.80
N VAL A 75 -10.47 -2.45 -7.12
CA VAL A 75 -11.42 -2.96 -6.14
C VAL A 75 -10.91 -4.28 -5.54
N LEU A 76 -10.54 -5.25 -6.38
CA LEU A 76 -10.03 -6.54 -5.91
C LEU A 76 -8.71 -6.41 -5.15
N PHE A 77 -7.82 -5.52 -5.58
CA PHE A 77 -6.53 -5.30 -4.97
C PHE A 77 -6.69 -4.81 -3.53
N PHE A 78 -7.38 -3.68 -3.34
CA PHE A 78 -7.54 -3.08 -2.03
C PHE A 78 -8.47 -3.87 -1.11
N THR A 79 -9.50 -4.56 -1.63
CA THR A 79 -10.48 -5.27 -0.78
C THR A 79 -10.16 -6.74 -0.54
N VAL A 80 -9.48 -7.43 -1.45
CA VAL A 80 -9.27 -8.89 -1.36
C VAL A 80 -7.79 -9.25 -1.32
N ILE A 81 -7.04 -8.84 -2.35
CA ILE A 81 -5.68 -9.33 -2.61
C ILE A 81 -4.69 -8.76 -1.61
N GLU A 82 -4.61 -7.44 -1.46
CA GLU A 82 -3.70 -6.78 -0.53
C GLU A 82 -4.01 -7.20 0.91
N MET A 83 -5.29 -7.30 1.27
CA MET A 83 -5.67 -7.76 2.60
C MET A 83 -5.22 -9.18 2.88
N ARG A 84 -5.36 -10.08 1.90
CA ARG A 84 -4.94 -11.47 2.00
C ARG A 84 -3.43 -11.61 2.07
N ILE A 85 -2.69 -10.83 1.27
CA ILE A 85 -1.26 -11.04 1.08
C ILE A 85 -0.44 -10.23 2.07
N LEU A 86 -0.88 -9.02 2.40
CA LEU A 86 -0.13 -8.05 3.17
C LEU A 86 -0.81 -7.67 4.48
N CYS A 87 -2.07 -7.18 4.44
CA CYS A 87 -2.66 -6.56 5.63
C CYS A 87 -2.88 -7.55 6.76
N ARG A 88 -3.27 -8.81 6.47
CA ARG A 88 -3.49 -9.82 7.53
C ARG A 88 -2.27 -10.11 8.41
N HIS A 89 -1.07 -9.79 7.92
CA HIS A 89 0.19 -9.97 8.63
C HIS A 89 0.63 -8.74 9.45
N CYS A 90 -0.11 -7.64 9.33
CA CYS A 90 0.18 -6.38 10.00
C CYS A 90 -0.46 -6.34 11.40
N PRO A 91 0.22 -5.84 12.43
CA PRO A 91 -0.35 -5.68 13.77
C PRO A 91 -1.65 -4.85 13.81
N TYR A 92 -1.81 -3.87 12.91
CA TYR A 92 -3.05 -3.11 12.77
C TYR A 92 -4.27 -3.98 12.38
N TYR A 93 -4.05 -5.16 11.80
CA TYR A 93 -5.12 -6.07 11.41
C TYR A 93 -5.60 -6.98 12.55
N ALA A 94 -4.89 -6.97 13.67
CA ALA A 94 -5.19 -7.78 14.84
C ALA A 94 -6.41 -7.28 15.63
N LYS A 95 -6.80 -6.01 15.47
CA LYS A 95 -8.00 -5.46 16.09
C LYS A 95 -9.24 -6.18 15.59
N GLU A 96 -10.13 -6.53 16.51
CA GLU A 96 -11.43 -7.10 16.15
C GLU A 96 -12.40 -6.03 15.65
N GLY A 97 -13.24 -6.42 14.68
CA GLY A 97 -14.17 -5.52 14.03
C GLY A 97 -14.50 -5.91 12.59
N LYS A 98 -15.45 -5.17 12.00
CA LYS A 98 -15.88 -5.35 10.60
C LYS A 98 -15.02 -4.56 9.60
N THR A 99 -14.31 -3.54 10.08
CA THR A 99 -13.49 -2.65 9.26
C THR A 99 -12.06 -2.61 9.79
N ILE A 100 -11.11 -2.36 8.89
CA ILE A 100 -9.70 -2.20 9.24
C ILE A 100 -9.48 -0.80 9.80
N HIS A 101 -8.69 -0.71 10.87
CA HIS A 101 -8.22 0.54 11.43
C HIS A 101 -6.70 0.67 11.24
N CYS A 102 -6.25 1.40 10.21
CA CYS A 102 -4.82 1.54 9.88
C CYS A 102 -4.52 2.76 9.01
N HIS A 103 -3.24 3.12 8.90
CA HIS A 103 -2.79 4.32 8.18
C HIS A 103 -2.89 4.29 6.65
N ALA A 104 -3.29 3.17 6.05
CA ALA A 104 -3.36 3.02 4.59
C ALA A 104 -4.76 2.66 4.09
N ASN A 105 -5.44 1.75 4.79
CA ASN A 105 -6.68 1.10 4.37
C ASN A 105 -7.81 1.26 5.41
N GLU A 106 -7.82 2.40 6.11
CA GLU A 106 -8.85 2.77 7.09
C GLU A 106 -10.26 2.62 6.50
N GLY A 107 -11.13 1.92 7.21
CA GLY A 107 -12.55 1.78 6.85
C GLY A 107 -12.86 0.70 5.82
N LEU A 108 -11.85 0.05 5.22
CA LEU A 108 -12.08 -1.09 4.33
C LEU A 108 -12.57 -2.33 5.10
N PRO A 109 -13.41 -3.19 4.49
CA PRO A 109 -13.99 -4.35 5.16
C PRO A 109 -12.92 -5.39 5.52
N ARG A 110 -12.95 -5.91 6.74
CA ARG A 110 -12.04 -6.97 7.18
C ARG A 110 -12.56 -8.33 6.68
N LEU A 111 -11.97 -8.85 5.61
CA LEU A 111 -12.39 -10.13 4.99
C LEU A 111 -11.61 -11.37 5.47
N TRP A 112 -10.45 -11.19 6.09
CA TRP A 112 -9.55 -12.28 6.47
C TRP A 112 -9.31 -12.30 7.98
N LYS A 113 -8.74 -13.41 8.47
CA LYS A 113 -8.27 -13.51 9.85
C LYS A 113 -6.84 -12.98 9.96
N TYR A 114 -6.53 -12.38 11.10
CA TYR A 114 -5.17 -11.99 11.45
C TYR A 114 -4.25 -13.21 11.48
N ASP A 115 -3.06 -13.06 10.90
CA ASP A 115 -2.03 -14.09 10.80
C ASP A 115 -0.68 -13.42 11.06
N PRO A 116 -0.10 -13.52 12.26
CA PRO A 116 1.12 -12.80 12.63
C PRO A 116 2.40 -13.33 11.96
N THR A 117 2.30 -14.35 11.10
CA THR A 117 3.45 -14.95 10.44
C THR A 117 4.12 -13.99 9.45
N PRO A 118 5.43 -14.13 9.19
CA PRO A 118 6.07 -13.33 8.15
C PRO A 118 5.58 -13.77 6.77
N LEU A 119 5.39 -12.80 5.85
CA LEU A 119 5.05 -13.08 4.45
C LEU A 119 5.98 -14.12 3.83
N SER A 120 5.39 -15.12 3.18
CA SER A 120 6.09 -16.08 2.35
C SER A 120 6.73 -15.42 1.11
N ARG A 121 7.68 -16.12 0.48
CA ARG A 121 8.33 -15.62 -0.76
C ARG A 121 7.33 -15.38 -1.89
N VAL A 122 6.32 -16.24 -2.00
CA VAL A 122 5.26 -16.12 -3.02
C VAL A 122 4.39 -14.90 -2.74
N GLU A 123 4.00 -14.68 -1.49
CA GLU A 123 3.24 -13.48 -1.08
C GLU A 123 4.03 -12.19 -1.36
N LYS A 124 5.33 -12.16 -1.03
CA LYS A 124 6.19 -11.00 -1.33
C LYS A 124 6.24 -10.71 -2.83
N LEU A 125 6.47 -11.73 -3.66
CA LEU A 125 6.52 -11.56 -5.11
C LEU A 125 5.17 -11.13 -5.67
N ALA A 126 4.07 -11.75 -5.23
CA ALA A 126 2.73 -11.40 -5.66
C ALA A 126 2.36 -9.97 -5.29
N PHE A 127 2.71 -9.52 -4.07
CA PHE A 127 2.50 -8.14 -3.65
C PHE A 127 3.29 -7.16 -4.53
N LEU A 128 4.58 -7.40 -4.77
CA LEU A 128 5.40 -6.54 -5.63
C LEU A 128 4.87 -6.50 -7.07
N ALA A 129 4.41 -7.63 -7.61
CA ALA A 129 3.80 -7.70 -8.93
C ALA A 129 2.50 -6.88 -9.00
N CYS A 130 1.63 -7.00 -7.98
CA CYS A 130 0.39 -6.22 -7.92
C CYS A 130 0.66 -4.73 -7.73
N LEU A 131 1.65 -4.35 -6.92
CA LEU A 131 2.06 -2.96 -6.74
C LEU A 131 2.66 -2.38 -8.02
N GLY A 132 3.46 -3.17 -8.75
CA GLY A 132 3.98 -2.80 -10.07
C GLY A 132 2.85 -2.60 -11.07
N PHE A 133 1.88 -3.51 -11.11
CA PHE A 133 0.69 -3.37 -11.96
C PHE A 133 -0.12 -2.13 -11.58
N LEU A 134 -0.35 -1.90 -10.28
CA LEU A 134 -1.05 -0.73 -9.75
C LEU A 134 -0.44 0.57 -10.28
N GLY A 135 0.88 0.71 -10.20
CA GLY A 135 1.61 1.92 -10.59
C GLY A 135 1.82 2.10 -12.09
N PHE A 136 2.19 1.04 -12.80
CA PHE A 136 2.68 1.14 -14.18
C PHE A 136 1.63 0.82 -15.25
N PHE A 137 0.56 0.10 -14.93
CA PHE A 137 -0.47 -0.21 -15.94
C PHE A 137 -1.15 1.04 -16.53
N PRO A 138 -1.51 2.08 -15.75
CA PRO A 138 -2.03 3.33 -16.32
C PRO A 138 -1.04 4.00 -17.26
N ILE A 139 0.25 4.04 -16.90
CA ILE A 139 1.31 4.65 -17.70
C ILE A 139 1.46 3.90 -19.05
N PHE A 140 1.43 2.56 -19.04
CA PHE A 140 1.44 1.79 -20.28
C PHE A 140 0.21 2.09 -21.17
N THR A 141 -0.96 2.30 -20.56
CA THR A 141 -2.18 2.68 -21.27
C THR A 141 -2.06 4.09 -21.88
N GLU A 142 -1.49 5.04 -21.15
CA GLU A 142 -1.23 6.39 -21.64
C GLU A 142 -0.20 6.40 -22.78
N ILE A 143 0.89 5.62 -22.67
CA ILE A 143 1.88 5.44 -23.74
C ILE A 143 1.22 4.88 -25.01
N TYR A 144 0.34 3.89 -24.86
CA TYR A 144 -0.44 3.38 -25.98
C TYR A 144 -1.32 4.46 -26.61
N GLY A 145 -1.98 5.28 -25.81
CA GLY A 145 -2.76 6.42 -26.31
C GLY A 145 -1.90 7.45 -27.06
N ILE A 146 -0.70 7.76 -26.55
CA ILE A 146 0.26 8.66 -27.21
C ILE A 146 0.65 8.11 -28.57
N TRP A 147 0.99 6.82 -28.64
CA TRP A 147 1.30 6.15 -29.88
C TRP A 147 0.12 6.20 -30.86
N TYR A 148 -1.10 5.92 -30.39
CA TYR A 148 -2.30 5.93 -31.21
C TYR A 148 -2.59 7.31 -31.80
N ILE A 149 -2.53 8.36 -30.98
CA ILE A 149 -2.70 9.76 -31.44
C ILE A 149 -1.61 10.13 -32.44
N SER A 150 -0.36 9.72 -32.20
CA SER A 150 0.76 10.01 -33.11
C SER A 150 0.55 9.38 -34.48
N MET A 151 0.05 8.14 -34.54
CA MET A 151 -0.28 7.47 -35.80
C MET A 151 -1.48 8.10 -36.51
N ASN A 152 -2.38 8.75 -35.76
CA ASN A 152 -3.58 9.40 -36.26
C ASN A 152 -3.50 10.93 -36.15
N TYR A 153 -2.30 11.49 -36.31
CA TYR A 153 -2.02 12.90 -36.03
C TYR A 153 -2.88 13.86 -36.85
N ALA A 154 -3.24 13.50 -38.09
CA ALA A 154 -4.10 14.30 -38.95
C ALA A 154 -5.52 14.52 -38.39
N ILE A 155 -6.00 13.61 -37.53
CA ILE A 155 -7.34 13.66 -36.93
C ILE A 155 -7.31 14.43 -35.61
N TYR A 156 -6.34 14.12 -34.75
CA TYR A 156 -6.30 14.61 -33.37
C TYR A 156 -5.47 15.89 -33.18
N GLY A 157 -4.43 16.07 -34.00
CA GLY A 157 -3.57 17.25 -34.00
C GLY A 157 -2.62 17.36 -32.80
N PHE A 158 -1.86 18.45 -32.81
CA PHE A 158 -0.76 18.73 -31.87
C PHE A 158 -1.20 18.78 -30.41
N TYR A 159 -2.27 19.52 -30.10
CA TYR A 159 -2.68 19.77 -28.73
C TYR A 159 -3.16 18.51 -28.01
N ALA A 160 -3.83 17.60 -28.73
CA ALA A 160 -4.25 16.31 -28.17
C ALA A 160 -3.03 15.44 -27.81
N LEU A 161 -2.02 15.41 -28.69
CA LEU A 161 -0.78 14.68 -28.44
C LEU A 161 -0.01 15.27 -27.26
N LEU A 162 0.19 16.59 -27.24
CA LEU A 162 0.91 17.27 -26.17
C LEU A 162 0.19 17.13 -24.83
N GLY A 163 -1.15 17.21 -24.84
CA GLY A 163 -1.97 17.02 -23.65
C GLY A 163 -1.77 15.64 -23.03
N LEU A 164 -1.86 14.57 -23.83
CA LEU A 164 -1.69 13.21 -23.31
C LEU A 164 -0.25 12.93 -22.86
N ILE A 165 0.77 13.47 -23.56
CA ILE A 165 2.17 13.41 -23.11
C ILE A 165 2.31 14.10 -21.74
N GLY A 166 1.72 15.29 -21.58
CA GLY A 166 1.75 16.02 -20.31
C GLY A 166 1.11 15.24 -19.16
N ILE A 167 -0.04 14.59 -19.41
CA ILE A 167 -0.71 13.72 -18.43
C ILE A 167 0.17 12.53 -18.10
N ALA A 168 0.75 11.85 -19.09
CA ALA A 168 1.60 10.69 -18.86
C ALA A 168 2.85 11.01 -18.03
N VAL A 169 3.47 12.16 -18.30
CA VAL A 169 4.59 12.67 -17.49
C VAL A 169 4.13 12.98 -16.07
N ALA A 170 2.95 13.59 -15.88
CA ALA A 170 2.40 13.85 -14.55
C ALA A 170 2.08 12.55 -13.79
N SER A 171 1.48 11.54 -14.44
CA SER A 171 1.23 10.20 -13.89
C SER A 171 2.54 9.54 -13.44
N LEU A 172 3.60 9.61 -14.26
CA LEU A 172 4.92 9.09 -13.91
C LEU A 172 5.54 9.83 -12.73
N ILE A 173 5.51 11.16 -12.72
CA ILE A 173 6.07 11.95 -11.61
C ILE A 173 5.34 11.65 -10.30
N THR A 174 4.01 11.60 -10.34
CA THR A 174 3.20 11.36 -9.14
C THR A 174 3.35 9.94 -8.59
N VAL A 175 3.45 8.91 -9.43
CA VAL A 175 3.73 7.54 -8.95
C VAL A 175 5.12 7.43 -8.33
N LEU A 176 6.13 8.05 -8.95
CA LEU A 176 7.49 8.05 -8.42
C LEU A 176 7.57 8.84 -7.12
N ALA A 177 6.88 9.97 -7.02
CA ALA A 177 6.78 10.77 -5.81
C ALA A 177 6.09 9.98 -4.69
N TRP A 178 5.00 9.29 -4.98
CA TRP A 178 4.33 8.42 -4.01
C TRP A 178 5.24 7.29 -3.52
N LEU A 179 5.88 6.54 -4.41
CA LEU A 179 6.83 5.48 -4.05
C LEU A 179 8.00 6.01 -3.23
N SER A 180 8.53 7.17 -3.59
CA SER A 180 9.62 7.83 -2.86
C SER A 180 9.17 8.23 -1.45
N ASN A 181 7.99 8.83 -1.32
CA ASN A 181 7.42 9.19 -0.03
C ASN A 181 7.22 7.94 0.85
N LEU A 182 6.69 6.85 0.29
CA LEU A 182 6.57 5.59 1.01
C LEU A 182 7.93 5.12 1.55
N GLN A 183 8.96 5.09 0.70
CA GLN A 183 10.28 4.58 1.08
C GLN A 183 11.01 5.48 2.09
N ILE A 184 10.75 6.79 2.09
CA ILE A 184 11.44 7.78 2.93
C ILE A 184 10.72 7.99 4.26
N PHE A 185 9.39 8.11 4.26
CA PHE A 185 8.63 8.57 5.44
C PHE A 185 7.79 7.48 6.09
N TYR A 186 7.32 6.48 5.33
CA TYR A 186 6.38 5.48 5.84
C TYR A 186 7.06 4.15 6.17
N CYS A 187 7.82 3.60 5.23
CA CYS A 187 8.46 2.29 5.33
C CYS A 187 9.52 2.17 6.45
N PRO A 188 10.31 3.22 6.77
CA PRO A 188 11.27 3.16 7.87
C PRO A 188 10.64 3.08 9.27
N SER A 189 9.34 3.36 9.37
CA SER A 189 8.60 3.41 10.64
C SER A 189 7.39 2.46 10.64
N CYS A 190 7.24 1.63 9.62
CA CYS A 190 6.07 0.77 9.45
C CYS A 190 6.19 -0.51 10.28
N ILE A 191 5.16 -0.84 11.07
CA ILE A 191 5.13 -2.04 11.91
C ILE A 191 4.78 -3.33 11.16
N ASN A 192 4.51 -3.26 9.85
CA ASN A 192 4.39 -4.44 9.00
C ASN A 192 5.76 -4.88 8.50
N PHE A 193 6.57 -5.47 9.40
CA PHE A 193 7.98 -5.78 9.16
C PHE A 193 8.23 -6.82 8.07
N SER A 194 7.24 -7.65 7.74
CA SER A 194 7.37 -8.68 6.71
C SER A 194 7.09 -8.15 5.30
N CYS A 195 6.60 -6.92 5.16
CA CYS A 195 6.44 -6.24 3.87
C CYS A 195 7.79 -6.11 3.14
N PRO A 196 7.88 -6.46 1.85
CA PRO A 196 9.14 -6.34 1.09
C PRO A 196 9.64 -4.90 0.91
N LEU A 197 8.79 -3.90 1.20
CA LEU A 197 9.15 -2.49 1.15
C LEU A 197 9.61 -1.93 2.50
N ASN A 198 9.46 -2.69 3.59
CA ASN A 198 9.78 -2.24 4.94
C ASN A 198 11.28 -1.93 5.08
N ARG A 199 11.61 -0.86 5.81
CA ARG A 199 12.99 -0.40 6.02
C ARG A 199 13.33 -0.19 7.50
N VAL A 200 12.51 -0.70 8.41
CA VAL A 200 12.77 -0.63 9.85
C VAL A 200 14.08 -1.37 10.17
N PRO A 201 14.99 -0.78 10.94
CA PRO A 201 16.20 -1.46 11.42
C PRO A 201 15.88 -2.71 12.23
N GLU A 202 16.70 -3.76 12.08
CA GLU A 202 16.47 -5.06 12.75
C GLU A 202 16.38 -4.95 14.27
N ASP A 203 17.14 -4.03 14.90
CA ASP A 203 17.09 -3.80 16.35
C ASP A 203 15.71 -3.28 16.80
N ASP A 204 15.10 -2.38 16.02
CA ASP A 204 13.77 -1.85 16.31
C ASP A 204 12.69 -2.93 16.05
N VAL A 205 12.89 -3.83 15.06
CA VAL A 205 12.04 -5.02 14.84
C VAL A 205 12.12 -5.97 16.04
N ASN A 206 13.33 -6.28 16.51
CA ASN A 206 13.55 -7.18 17.66
C ASN A 206 12.89 -6.63 18.92
N ALA A 207 13.10 -5.34 19.20
CA ALA A 207 12.48 -4.66 20.34
C ALA A 207 10.94 -4.71 20.29
N TYR A 208 10.34 -4.52 19.10
CA TYR A 208 8.89 -4.66 18.95
C TYR A 208 8.43 -6.10 19.17
N LEU A 209 9.12 -7.10 18.60
CA LEU A 209 8.74 -8.51 18.75
C LEU A 209 8.83 -8.98 20.20
N GLU A 210 9.82 -8.53 20.98
CA GLU A 210 9.93 -8.87 22.41
C GLU A 210 8.70 -8.46 23.23
N LYS A 211 8.03 -7.37 22.83
CA LYS A 211 6.80 -6.86 23.46
C LYS A 211 5.52 -7.51 22.92
N ASN A 212 5.61 -8.27 21.84
CA ASN A 212 4.46 -8.88 21.17
C ASN A 212 4.67 -10.39 21.02
N PRO A 213 4.45 -11.17 22.10
CA PRO A 213 4.78 -12.60 22.14
C PRO A 213 4.15 -13.41 21.00
N ILE A 214 2.90 -13.12 20.63
CA ILE A 214 2.22 -13.83 19.54
C ILE A 214 2.93 -13.68 18.19
N MET A 215 3.49 -12.50 17.92
CA MET A 215 4.27 -12.25 16.71
C MET A 215 5.64 -12.88 16.80
N LYS A 216 6.32 -12.70 17.94
CA LYS A 216 7.62 -13.32 18.20
C LYS A 216 7.57 -14.84 17.98
N ASP A 217 6.62 -15.52 18.61
CA ASP A 217 6.46 -16.97 18.51
C ASP A 217 6.18 -17.41 17.07
N ALA A 218 5.38 -16.64 16.32
CA ALA A 218 5.10 -16.92 14.91
C ALA A 218 6.35 -16.75 14.04
N TRP A 219 7.15 -15.72 14.29
CA TRP A 219 8.37 -15.45 13.54
C TRP A 219 9.48 -16.47 13.86
N GLU A 220 9.66 -16.84 15.13
CA GLU A 220 10.64 -17.85 15.56
C GLU A 220 10.32 -19.23 14.96
N LYS A 221 9.03 -19.61 14.89
CA LYS A 221 8.60 -20.85 14.19
C LYS A 221 8.96 -20.87 12.71
N TYR A 222 9.06 -19.70 12.07
CA TYR A 222 9.48 -19.54 10.68
C TYR A 222 10.99 -19.31 10.52
N GLY A 223 11.75 -19.50 11.60
CA GLY A 223 13.21 -19.47 11.59
C GLY A 223 13.83 -18.11 11.86
N TYR A 224 13.04 -17.09 12.22
CA TYR A 224 13.58 -15.82 12.71
C TYR A 224 14.31 -16.04 14.04
N ARG A 225 15.42 -15.34 14.26
CA ARG A 225 16.17 -15.39 15.52
C ARG A 225 16.38 -13.97 16.00
N LEU A 226 15.84 -13.63 17.17
CA LEU A 226 16.13 -12.37 17.82
C LEU A 226 17.64 -12.28 18.07
N LYS A 227 18.26 -11.22 17.56
CA LYS A 227 19.64 -10.90 17.92
C LYS A 227 19.61 -10.23 19.29
N LYS A 228 20.43 -10.75 20.20
CA LYS A 228 20.66 -10.19 21.53
C LYS A 228 21.67 -9.06 21.47
#